data_AF-A0AAI9ZG24-F1
#
_entry.id   AF-A0AAI9ZG24-F1
#
_cell.length_a   1.000
_cell.length_b   1.000
_cell.length_c   1.000
_cell.angle_alpha   90.00
_cell.angle_beta   90.00
_cell.angle_gamma   90.00
#
_symmetry.space_group_name_H-M   'P 1'
#
loop_
_entity.id
_entity.type
_entity.pdbx_description
1 polymer ?
#
loop_
_entity_poly.entity_id
_entity_poly.type
_entity_poly.pdbx_seq_one_letter_code
_entity_poly.pdbx_strand_id
1 'polypeptide(L)'
;MMDSFVGCFQAGSSTTRQTCSQCRWRKVKCEGGSELRCGTCARLGLDCSHAAVEETGRLLDFDQRQLISAKPRRLRGSRACKACRDKKVRCSGTSPRCTNCARHARECTYPTPARCARASSPQSTSTEGDEACGVEVGHFLPGAVESFFEKVYPLPSHAFLHPETTRERCREGRIDSALAHAICALATLHCGSDLQTRDKATSWVQTAEQKIWQHLESPTIPRLQALLLVINYQMQTGKFQRAFMLTATAARFAAAMRLNHERPDLDFVAQEVRRRIMWSLKITERYFSVGLPEFEACPIETIYLQYPSSENEFSNDNGDPGNGSCYRLYVRLEIIRRDIMKLTRGVTLCDQPFLPLAKLIGDFESDLGEIGSLMPDGTDFSFGNIEALDGDRWLRMRLFMHISFH
;
A
#
# COMPACT_ATOMS: atom_id res chain seq x y z
N MET A 1 -50.71 -6.05 -26.54
CA MET A 1 -50.32 -6.67 -27.81
C MET A 1 -49.92 -5.53 -28.75
N MET A 2 -48.64 -5.14 -28.73
CA MET A 2 -48.08 -4.11 -29.60
C MET A 2 -46.74 -4.65 -30.08
N ASP A 3 -46.78 -5.34 -31.21
CA ASP A 3 -45.61 -5.88 -31.88
C ASP A 3 -44.91 -4.80 -32.72
N SER A 4 -43.67 -4.54 -32.30
CA SER A 4 -42.47 -4.24 -33.07
C SER A 4 -42.57 -4.18 -34.60
N PHE A 5 -42.40 -2.97 -35.14
CA PHE A 5 -41.75 -2.71 -36.43
C PHE A 5 -40.30 -2.28 -36.18
N VAL A 6 -39.34 -3.16 -36.43
CA VAL A 6 -37.92 -2.78 -36.58
C VAL A 6 -37.49 -3.19 -37.99
N GLY A 7 -37.22 -2.18 -38.80
CA GLY A 7 -36.70 -2.31 -40.16
C GLY A 7 -35.31 -2.94 -40.17
N CYS A 8 -35.11 -3.80 -41.18
CA CYS A 8 -33.89 -4.52 -41.50
C CYS A 8 -32.75 -3.54 -41.84
N PHE A 9 -31.64 -3.58 -41.09
CA PHE A 9 -30.34 -3.12 -41.55
C PHE A 9 -29.51 -4.35 -41.93
N GLN A 10 -29.15 -4.45 -43.21
CA GLN A 10 -28.25 -5.48 -43.73
C GLN A 10 -26.85 -5.30 -43.12
N ALA A 11 -26.43 -6.25 -42.28
CA ALA A 11 -25.06 -6.36 -41.85
C ALA A 11 -24.24 -7.04 -42.95
N GLY A 12 -23.38 -6.28 -43.63
CA GLY A 12 -22.32 -6.85 -44.46
C GLY A 12 -21.45 -7.79 -43.63
N SER A 13 -21.03 -8.90 -44.23
CA SER A 13 -20.13 -9.88 -43.61
C SER A 13 -18.78 -9.23 -43.28
N SER A 14 -18.61 -8.80 -42.03
CA SER A 14 -17.31 -8.43 -41.48
C SER A 14 -16.96 -9.39 -40.35
N THR A 15 -15.87 -10.13 -40.51
CA THR A 15 -15.26 -10.94 -39.45
C THR A 15 -15.03 -10.08 -38.22
N THR A 16 -15.81 -10.30 -37.16
CA THR A 16 -15.63 -9.63 -35.87
C THR A 16 -14.25 -9.98 -35.30
N ARG A 17 -13.29 -9.06 -35.46
CA ARG A 17 -11.95 -9.18 -34.85
C ARG A 17 -12.10 -9.21 -33.33
N GLN A 18 -11.93 -10.38 -32.72
CA GLN A 18 -11.92 -10.51 -31.26
C GLN A 18 -10.83 -9.63 -30.65
N THR A 19 -11.16 -8.98 -29.54
CA THR A 19 -10.25 -8.08 -28.81
C THR A 19 -9.42 -8.90 -27.82
N CYS A 20 -8.08 -8.84 -27.86
CA CYS A 20 -7.24 -9.59 -26.89
C CYS A 20 -7.53 -9.19 -25.44
N SER A 21 -7.32 -10.13 -24.50
CA SER A 21 -7.57 -9.92 -23.07
C SER A 21 -6.83 -8.71 -22.51
N GLN A 22 -5.57 -8.52 -22.93
CA GLN A 22 -4.75 -7.39 -22.53
C GLN A 22 -5.33 -6.03 -22.97
N CYS A 23 -5.79 -5.92 -24.21
CA CYS A 23 -6.40 -4.69 -24.71
C CYS A 23 -7.79 -4.44 -24.08
N ARG A 24 -8.56 -5.52 -23.87
CA ARG A 24 -9.87 -5.49 -23.20
C ARG A 24 -9.74 -5.01 -21.75
N TRP A 25 -8.82 -5.58 -20.96
CA TRP A 25 -8.59 -5.24 -19.56
C TRP A 25 -8.05 -3.82 -19.38
N ARG A 26 -7.17 -3.37 -20.27
CA ARG A 26 -6.63 -2.01 -20.24
C ARG A 26 -7.59 -0.96 -20.82
N LYS A 27 -8.73 -1.39 -21.37
CA LYS A 27 -9.72 -0.54 -22.07
C LYS A 27 -9.05 0.32 -23.16
N VAL A 28 -8.19 -0.30 -23.96
CA VAL A 28 -7.51 0.34 -25.11
C VAL A 28 -7.92 -0.36 -26.40
N LYS A 29 -7.86 0.36 -27.53
CA LYS A 29 -8.20 -0.20 -28.84
C LYS A 29 -7.23 -1.33 -29.18
N CYS A 30 -7.76 -2.53 -29.41
CA CYS A 30 -7.00 -3.63 -29.99
C CYS A 30 -6.89 -3.36 -31.49
N GLU A 31 -5.67 -3.20 -32.00
CA GLU A 31 -5.46 -2.91 -33.41
C GLU A 31 -5.64 -4.15 -34.31
N GLY A 32 -5.89 -5.33 -33.72
CA GLY A 32 -5.67 -6.60 -34.42
C GLY A 32 -4.20 -6.76 -34.81
N GLY A 33 -3.79 -7.93 -35.25
CA GLY A 33 -2.41 -8.18 -35.68
C GLY A 33 -2.22 -9.65 -36.02
N SER A 34 -1.10 -9.95 -36.69
CA SER A 34 -0.73 -11.29 -37.17
C SER A 34 -0.92 -12.35 -36.09
N GLU A 35 -1.13 -13.60 -36.52
CA GLU A 35 -1.61 -14.77 -35.77
C GLU A 35 -1.00 -14.96 -34.36
N LEU A 36 0.17 -14.38 -34.07
CA LEU A 36 0.78 -14.38 -32.73
C LEU A 36 0.44 -13.19 -31.80
N ARG A 37 0.32 -11.93 -32.26
CA ARG A 37 0.18 -10.75 -31.34
C ARG A 37 -0.57 -9.58 -31.99
N CYS A 38 -1.42 -8.87 -31.24
CA CYS A 38 -1.99 -7.61 -31.73
C CYS A 38 -0.94 -6.48 -31.73
N GLY A 39 -1.07 -5.52 -32.66
CA GLY A 39 -0.11 -4.42 -32.82
C GLY A 39 0.10 -3.60 -31.53
N THR A 40 -0.95 -3.44 -30.72
CA THR A 40 -0.87 -2.76 -29.42
C THR A 40 -0.03 -3.53 -28.41
N CYS A 41 -0.17 -4.85 -28.31
CA CYS A 41 0.61 -5.69 -27.39
C CYS A 41 2.05 -5.88 -27.88
N ALA A 42 2.26 -6.05 -29.18
CA ALA A 42 3.59 -6.15 -29.79
C ALA A 42 4.44 -4.90 -29.49
N ARG A 43 3.86 -3.70 -29.65
CA ARG A 43 4.55 -2.42 -29.39
C ARG A 43 4.91 -2.21 -27.92
N LEU A 44 4.19 -2.86 -27.00
CA LEU A 44 4.32 -2.65 -25.56
C LEU A 44 5.06 -3.81 -24.86
N GLY A 45 5.52 -4.81 -25.62
CA GLY A 45 6.16 -6.00 -25.05
C GLY A 45 5.24 -6.78 -24.11
N LEU A 46 3.93 -6.79 -24.38
CA LEU A 46 2.94 -7.49 -23.54
C LEU A 46 2.54 -8.82 -24.17
N ASP A 47 2.27 -9.82 -23.33
CA ASP A 47 1.83 -11.13 -23.78
C ASP A 47 0.38 -11.10 -24.25
N CYS A 48 0.23 -11.18 -25.57
CA CYS A 48 -1.07 -11.05 -26.22
C CYS A 48 -1.80 -12.39 -26.19
N SER A 49 -3.06 -12.40 -25.74
CA SER A 49 -3.91 -13.61 -25.77
C SER A 49 -4.28 -14.10 -27.17
N HIS A 50 -3.73 -13.51 -28.22
CA HIS A 50 -3.83 -14.05 -29.58
C HIS A 50 -2.73 -15.06 -29.86
N ALA A 51 -1.66 -15.12 -29.06
CA ALA A 51 -0.49 -15.98 -29.25
C ALA A 51 -0.74 -17.49 -29.03
N ALA A 52 -1.99 -17.89 -28.76
CA ALA A 52 -2.30 -19.20 -28.20
C ALA A 52 -2.92 -20.15 -29.22
N VAL A 53 -2.36 -20.28 -30.43
CA VAL A 53 -2.55 -21.49 -31.26
C VAL A 53 -1.36 -21.65 -32.21
N GLU A 54 -0.39 -22.51 -31.86
CA GLU A 54 0.29 -23.35 -32.85
C GLU A 54 0.94 -24.57 -32.17
N GLU A 55 0.74 -25.73 -32.80
CA GLU A 55 1.20 -27.05 -32.41
C GLU A 55 2.72 -27.15 -32.44
N THR A 56 3.39 -27.06 -31.29
CA THR A 56 4.63 -27.80 -31.03
C THR A 56 4.98 -27.65 -29.54
N GLY A 57 5.09 -28.78 -28.84
CA GLY A 57 5.35 -28.86 -27.40
C GLY A 57 6.73 -28.38 -26.97
N ARG A 58 7.02 -27.08 -27.08
CA ARG A 58 8.09 -26.40 -26.36
C ARG A 58 7.56 -25.11 -25.76
N LEU A 59 7.33 -25.13 -24.45
CA LEU A 59 6.98 -23.95 -23.66
C LEU A 59 8.15 -22.97 -23.72
N LEU A 60 8.02 -21.93 -24.56
CA LEU A 60 8.85 -20.74 -24.41
C LEU A 60 8.48 -20.05 -23.10
N ASP A 61 9.51 -19.74 -22.33
CA ASP A 61 9.52 -19.23 -20.96
C ASP A 61 8.45 -18.14 -20.72
N PHE A 62 7.29 -18.58 -20.24
CA PHE A 62 6.13 -17.75 -19.97
C PHE A 62 6.22 -17.30 -18.51
N ASP A 63 6.53 -16.03 -18.25
CA ASP A 63 6.58 -15.48 -16.89
C ASP A 63 5.15 -15.34 -16.33
N GLN A 64 4.73 -16.41 -15.65
CA GLN A 64 3.36 -16.67 -15.23
C GLN A 64 2.98 -16.00 -13.90
N ARG A 65 3.85 -15.14 -13.34
CA ARG A 65 3.54 -14.24 -12.22
C ARG A 65 2.40 -13.25 -12.57
N GLN A 66 2.15 -13.00 -13.85
CA GLN A 66 1.14 -12.01 -14.29
C GLN A 66 -0.33 -12.46 -14.17
N LEU A 67 -0.62 -13.75 -14.06
CA LEU A 67 -2.01 -14.25 -14.04
C LEU A 67 -2.67 -14.18 -12.66
N ILE A 68 -1.90 -14.11 -11.57
CA ILE A 68 -2.41 -14.07 -10.19
C ILE A 68 -2.30 -12.66 -9.57
N SER A 69 -1.41 -11.79 -10.07
CA SER A 69 -1.05 -10.54 -9.38
C SER A 69 -0.93 -9.28 -10.28
N ALA A 70 -1.17 -9.34 -11.60
CA ALA A 70 -0.94 -8.17 -12.47
C ALA A 70 -2.14 -7.78 -13.34
N LYS A 71 -2.92 -6.79 -12.88
CA LYS A 71 -3.42 -5.78 -13.83
C LYS A 71 -2.17 -5.09 -14.41
N PRO A 72 -1.98 -5.01 -15.74
CA PRO A 72 -0.85 -4.29 -16.32
C PRO A 72 -0.79 -2.87 -15.72
N ARG A 73 0.38 -2.44 -15.23
CA ARG A 73 0.59 -1.08 -14.70
C ARG A 73 -0.11 -0.09 -15.64
N ARG A 74 -1.05 0.69 -15.12
CA ARG A 74 -1.54 1.85 -15.85
C ARG A 74 -0.38 2.85 -15.91
N LEU A 75 0.44 2.74 -16.94
CA LEU A 75 1.42 3.75 -17.36
C LEU A 75 0.70 5.01 -17.89
N ARG A 76 -0.30 5.51 -17.18
CA ARG A 76 -0.73 6.90 -17.35
C ARG A 76 0.20 7.73 -16.48
N GLY A 77 1.32 8.17 -17.07
CA GLY A 77 1.98 9.36 -16.56
C GLY A 77 0.90 10.46 -16.42
N SER A 78 0.81 11.08 -15.25
CA SER A 78 -0.24 12.07 -14.94
C SER A 78 -0.14 13.34 -15.81
N ARG A 79 0.89 13.44 -16.66
CA ARG A 79 1.18 14.58 -17.53
C ARG A 79 1.74 14.14 -18.89
N ALA A 80 1.24 14.76 -19.96
CA ALA A 80 1.82 14.64 -21.30
C ALA A 80 3.12 15.45 -21.43
N CYS A 81 4.08 15.00 -22.25
CA CYS A 81 5.27 15.80 -22.58
C CYS A 81 4.89 17.09 -23.36
N LYS A 82 5.76 18.10 -23.35
CA LYS A 82 5.52 19.42 -23.99
C LYS A 82 5.13 19.27 -25.46
N ALA A 83 5.91 18.53 -26.24
CA ALA A 83 5.66 18.32 -27.67
C ALA A 83 4.30 17.66 -28.00
N CYS A 84 3.83 16.73 -27.16
CA CYS A 84 2.49 16.14 -27.35
C CYS A 84 1.38 17.09 -26.90
N ARG A 85 1.61 17.88 -25.85
CA ARG A 85 0.67 18.88 -25.32
C ARG A 85 0.43 20.01 -26.32
N ASP A 86 1.50 20.58 -26.87
CA ASP A 86 1.44 21.71 -27.81
C ASP A 86 0.71 21.33 -29.10
N LYS A 87 0.91 20.09 -29.56
CA LYS A 87 0.25 19.54 -30.73
C LYS A 87 -1.13 18.95 -30.44
N LYS A 88 -1.60 19.00 -29.19
CA LYS A 88 -2.88 18.42 -28.74
C LYS A 88 -3.06 16.96 -29.19
N VAL A 89 -1.98 16.18 -29.18
CA VAL A 89 -1.96 14.75 -29.55
C VAL A 89 -1.68 13.88 -28.33
N ARG A 90 -2.08 12.61 -28.40
CA ARG A 90 -1.93 11.67 -27.28
C ARG A 90 -0.45 11.40 -26.95
N CYS A 91 -0.08 11.56 -25.68
CA CYS A 91 1.24 11.21 -25.15
C CYS A 91 1.23 9.80 -24.53
N SER A 92 2.25 9.00 -24.79
CA SER A 92 2.39 7.65 -24.20
C SER A 92 2.88 7.65 -22.75
N GLY A 93 3.46 8.76 -22.27
CA GLY A 93 3.96 8.88 -20.89
C GLY A 93 5.21 8.06 -20.58
N THR A 94 5.85 7.43 -21.57
CA THR A 94 7.10 6.69 -21.40
C THR A 94 8.28 7.66 -21.23
N SER A 95 9.13 7.43 -20.22
CA SER A 95 10.37 8.18 -19.95
C SER A 95 11.57 7.31 -20.36
N PRO A 96 12.64 7.83 -20.99
CA PRO A 96 12.97 9.26 -21.23
C PRO A 96 12.29 9.90 -22.46
N ARG A 97 11.76 9.12 -23.42
CA ARG A 97 11.03 9.65 -24.59
C ARG A 97 9.67 8.95 -24.77
N CYS A 98 8.64 9.73 -25.10
CA CYS A 98 7.32 9.20 -25.43
C CYS A 98 7.33 8.58 -26.84
N THR A 99 6.51 7.55 -27.08
CA THR A 99 6.46 6.79 -28.34
C THR A 99 6.12 7.69 -29.53
N ASN A 100 5.27 8.70 -29.31
CA ASN A 100 4.89 9.67 -30.33
C ASN A 100 6.08 10.58 -30.72
N CYS A 101 6.84 11.06 -29.72
CA CYS A 101 8.03 11.87 -29.97
C CYS A 101 9.19 11.05 -30.54
N ALA A 102 9.34 9.78 -30.13
CA ALA A 102 10.32 8.87 -30.72
C ALA A 102 10.05 8.64 -32.21
N ARG A 103 8.80 8.32 -32.57
CA ARG A 103 8.40 8.05 -33.97
C ARG A 103 8.56 9.25 -34.89
N HIS A 104 8.27 10.46 -34.41
CA HIS A 104 8.39 11.67 -35.22
C HIS A 104 9.74 12.39 -35.05
N ALA A 105 10.72 11.73 -34.44
CA ALA A 105 12.05 12.27 -34.17
C ALA A 105 12.01 13.67 -33.51
N ARG A 106 11.08 13.89 -32.58
CA ARG A 106 10.89 15.18 -31.89
C ARG A 106 11.55 15.18 -30.54
N GLU A 107 11.99 16.35 -30.12
CA GLU A 107 12.43 16.57 -28.75
C GLU A 107 11.28 16.26 -27.77
N CYS A 108 11.56 15.41 -26.78
CA CYS A 108 10.55 14.91 -25.85
C CYS A 108 10.86 15.37 -24.43
N THR A 109 10.48 16.60 -24.13
CA THR A 109 10.77 17.18 -22.82
C THR A 109 9.52 17.07 -21.95
N TYR A 110 9.60 16.27 -20.89
CA TYR A 110 8.62 16.34 -19.82
C TYR A 110 8.87 17.64 -19.05
N PRO A 111 7.83 18.41 -18.71
CA PRO A 111 8.01 19.57 -17.85
C PRO A 111 8.57 19.09 -16.52
N THR A 112 9.84 19.39 -16.26
CA THR A 112 10.38 19.40 -14.90
C THR A 112 9.53 20.39 -14.10
N PRO A 113 9.16 20.08 -12.85
CA PRO A 113 8.59 21.10 -11.99
C PRO A 113 9.60 22.25 -11.98
N ALA A 114 9.20 23.40 -12.51
CA ALA A 114 9.99 24.60 -12.33
C ALA A 114 10.23 24.73 -10.83
N ARG A 115 11.50 24.84 -10.41
CA ARG A 115 11.81 25.43 -9.12
C ARG A 115 11.13 26.80 -9.15
N CYS A 116 9.96 26.92 -8.53
CA CYS A 116 9.42 28.21 -8.21
C CYS A 116 10.46 28.88 -7.32
N ALA A 117 11.08 29.95 -7.85
CA ALA A 117 11.64 31.00 -7.04
C ALA A 117 10.62 31.31 -5.93
N ARG A 118 11.10 31.36 -4.69
CA ARG A 118 10.40 31.69 -3.43
C ARG A 118 9.09 32.46 -3.66
N ALA A 119 8.02 31.73 -3.93
CA ALA A 119 6.73 32.03 -3.37
C ALA A 119 6.73 31.24 -2.08
N SER A 120 6.47 31.90 -0.95
CA SER A 120 6.17 31.25 0.32
C SER A 120 5.30 30.03 0.03
N SER A 121 5.81 28.85 0.34
CA SER A 121 5.06 27.61 0.28
C SER A 121 3.67 27.86 0.85
N PRO A 122 2.58 27.32 0.26
CA PRO A 122 1.52 26.87 1.11
C PRO A 122 2.15 25.72 1.90
N GLN A 123 2.76 26.05 3.04
CA GLN A 123 2.73 25.14 4.16
C GLN A 123 1.28 24.68 4.22
N SER A 124 1.07 23.37 4.23
CA SER A 124 -0.19 22.81 4.68
C SER A 124 -0.32 23.08 6.19
N THR A 125 -0.44 24.36 6.53
CA THR A 125 -1.11 24.91 7.69
C THR A 125 -2.56 25.10 7.26
N SER A 126 -3.32 24.01 7.20
CA SER A 126 -4.75 24.14 7.45
C SER A 126 -4.90 24.19 8.97
N THR A 127 -4.58 25.34 9.55
CA THR A 127 -5.06 25.79 10.87
C THR A 127 -6.52 26.18 10.70
N GLU A 128 -7.36 25.19 10.43
CA GLU A 128 -8.81 25.32 10.52
C GLU A 128 -9.30 24.23 11.48
N GLY A 129 -9.39 24.61 12.76
CA GLY A 129 -10.05 23.84 13.82
C GLY A 129 -9.16 23.12 14.83
N ASP A 130 -8.04 23.70 15.28
CA ASP A 130 -7.37 23.20 16.49
C ASP A 130 -8.20 23.56 17.73
N GLU A 131 -9.19 22.73 18.06
CA GLU A 131 -9.52 22.52 19.47
C GLU A 131 -8.28 21.93 20.13
N ALA A 132 -7.60 22.72 20.95
CA ALA A 132 -6.51 22.27 21.80
C ALA A 132 -6.87 20.92 22.45
N CYS A 133 -5.89 20.01 22.56
CA CYS A 133 -6.06 18.77 23.32
C CYS A 133 -6.67 19.13 24.68
N GLY A 134 -7.79 18.49 25.05
CA GLY A 134 -8.43 18.74 26.34
C GLY A 134 -7.41 18.66 27.48
N VAL A 135 -7.59 19.50 28.51
CA VAL A 135 -6.62 19.72 29.61
C VAL A 135 -6.09 18.40 30.19
N GLU A 136 -6.95 17.38 30.30
CA GLU A 136 -6.58 16.06 30.83
C GLU A 136 -5.62 15.26 29.93
N VAL A 137 -5.76 15.35 28.61
CA VAL A 137 -4.86 14.66 27.66
C VAL A 137 -3.50 15.35 27.62
N GLY A 138 -3.47 16.68 27.72
CA GLY A 138 -2.23 17.46 27.65
C GLY A 138 -1.17 17.04 28.67
N HIS A 139 -1.56 16.77 29.92
CA HIS A 139 -0.62 16.34 30.97
C HIS A 139 -0.13 14.89 30.78
N PHE A 140 -0.98 14.00 30.26
CA PHE A 140 -0.66 12.59 30.10
C PHE A 140 0.12 12.29 28.80
N LEU A 141 -0.10 13.11 27.76
CA LEU A 141 0.42 12.87 26.42
C LEU A 141 1.94 12.68 26.34
N PRO A 142 2.80 13.47 27.02
CA PRO A 142 4.25 13.28 26.92
C PRO A 142 4.71 11.88 27.36
N GLY A 143 4.20 11.39 28.49
CA GLY A 143 4.51 10.03 28.98
C GLY A 143 3.92 8.94 28.10
N ALA A 144 2.73 9.18 27.53
CA ALA A 144 2.11 8.28 26.57
C ALA A 144 2.89 8.17 25.27
N VAL A 145 3.44 9.27 24.75
CA VAL A 145 4.26 9.29 23.53
C VAL A 145 5.51 8.44 23.71
N GLU A 146 6.22 8.55 24.83
CA GLU A 146 7.39 7.71 25.08
C GLU A 146 7.00 6.24 25.23
N SER A 147 5.94 5.95 25.99
CA SER A 147 5.42 4.58 26.15
C SER A 147 4.95 3.97 24.82
N PHE A 148 4.38 4.78 23.94
CA PHE A 148 3.97 4.37 22.60
C PHE A 148 5.18 3.96 21.77
N PHE A 149 6.22 4.80 21.69
CA PHE A 149 7.41 4.48 20.90
C PHE A 149 8.19 3.28 21.45
N GLU A 150 8.10 3.03 22.76
CA GLU A 150 8.76 1.90 23.40
C GLU A 150 7.99 0.59 23.21
N LYS A 151 6.68 0.57 23.46
CA LYS A 151 5.92 -0.69 23.55
C LYS A 151 5.01 -0.98 22.37
N VAL A 152 4.53 0.07 21.68
CA VAL A 152 3.50 -0.03 20.63
C VAL A 152 4.10 0.10 19.24
N TYR A 153 4.98 1.08 19.03
CA TYR A 153 5.61 1.36 17.74
C TYR A 153 6.41 0.18 17.15
N PRO A 154 7.07 -0.69 17.93
CA PRO A 154 7.73 -1.89 17.41
C PRO A 154 6.76 -2.96 16.88
N LEU A 155 5.45 -2.74 16.89
CA LEU A 155 4.48 -3.61 16.22
C LEU A 155 4.34 -3.21 14.74
N PRO A 156 4.35 -4.16 13.78
CA PRO A 156 4.34 -3.84 12.35
C PRO A 156 3.20 -2.91 11.90
N SER A 157 1.99 -3.07 12.44
CA SER A 157 0.84 -2.22 12.06
C SER A 157 0.88 -0.79 12.66
N HIS A 158 1.91 -0.43 13.45
CA HIS A 158 2.02 0.84 14.16
C HIS A 158 3.26 1.67 13.77
N ALA A 159 4.19 1.09 13.01
CA ALA A 159 5.50 1.67 12.69
C ALA A 159 5.47 2.78 11.61
N PHE A 160 4.57 3.77 11.75
CA PHE A 160 4.31 4.82 10.75
C PHE A 160 4.42 6.27 11.26
N LEU A 161 4.57 6.47 12.56
CA LEU A 161 4.85 7.78 13.16
C LEU A 161 6.36 8.01 13.18
N HIS A 162 6.81 9.18 12.70
CA HIS A 162 8.23 9.52 12.79
C HIS A 162 8.58 9.95 14.23
N PRO A 163 9.51 9.25 14.92
CA PRO A 163 9.73 9.45 16.35
C PRO A 163 10.11 10.88 16.74
N GLU A 164 11.11 11.46 16.09
CA GLU A 164 11.65 12.78 16.46
C GLU A 164 10.59 13.88 16.28
N THR A 165 9.96 13.96 15.11
CA THR A 165 8.95 14.99 14.81
C THR A 165 7.70 14.81 15.66
N THR A 166 7.35 13.59 16.05
CA THR A 166 6.19 13.35 16.92
C THR A 166 6.48 13.84 18.34
N ARG A 167 7.67 13.53 18.88
CA ARG A 167 8.11 14.04 20.18
C ARG A 167 8.22 15.56 20.20
N GLU A 168 8.79 16.16 19.16
CA GLU A 168 8.90 17.61 19.01
C GLU A 168 7.51 18.27 19.03
N ARG A 169 6.58 17.82 18.18
CA ARG A 169 5.20 18.34 18.16
C ARG A 169 4.49 18.13 19.49
N CYS A 170 4.78 17.05 20.21
CA CYS A 170 4.23 16.82 21.55
C CYS A 170 4.68 17.91 22.52
N ARG A 171 6.00 18.20 22.56
CA ARG A 171 6.58 19.23 23.44
C ARG A 171 6.03 20.62 23.13
N GLU A 172 5.76 20.88 21.85
CA GLU A 172 5.21 22.15 21.37
C GLU A 172 3.70 22.27 21.50
N GLY A 173 3.00 21.20 21.92
CA GLY A 173 1.53 21.18 22.01
C GLY A 173 0.82 21.24 20.65
N ARG A 174 1.48 20.78 19.57
CA ARG A 174 0.99 20.85 18.17
C ARG A 174 0.56 19.49 17.60
N ILE A 175 0.35 18.49 18.45
CA ILE A 175 -0.19 17.20 18.00
C ILE A 175 -1.69 17.35 17.75
N ASP A 176 -2.14 16.84 16.61
CA ASP A 176 -3.57 16.74 16.27
C ASP A 176 -4.34 16.05 17.40
N SER A 177 -5.46 16.66 17.79
CA SER A 177 -6.24 16.20 18.94
C SER A 177 -6.69 14.74 18.82
N ALA A 178 -7.15 14.28 17.65
CA ALA A 178 -7.55 12.89 17.48
C ALA A 178 -6.36 11.94 17.59
N LEU A 179 -5.20 12.34 17.04
CA LEU A 179 -3.96 11.57 17.14
C LEU A 179 -3.47 11.47 18.59
N ALA A 180 -3.50 12.56 19.35
CA ALA A 180 -3.11 12.57 20.76
C ALA A 180 -3.93 11.57 21.58
N HIS A 181 -5.26 11.58 21.43
CA HIS A 181 -6.15 10.64 22.13
C HIS A 181 -5.87 9.18 21.72
N ALA A 182 -5.63 8.92 20.43
CA ALA A 182 -5.34 7.57 19.95
C ALA A 182 -3.98 7.04 20.47
N ILE A 183 -2.95 7.89 20.55
CA ILE A 183 -1.65 7.56 21.16
C ILE A 183 -1.84 7.24 22.65
N CYS A 184 -2.54 8.09 23.39
CA CYS A 184 -2.81 7.88 24.81
C CYS A 184 -3.55 6.56 25.06
N ALA A 185 -4.58 6.26 24.27
CA ALA A 185 -5.35 5.04 24.43
C ALA A 185 -4.51 3.77 24.22
N LEU A 186 -3.70 3.70 23.16
CA LEU A 186 -2.85 2.54 22.91
C LEU A 186 -1.71 2.43 23.91
N ALA A 187 -1.05 3.54 24.25
CA ALA A 187 -0.01 3.53 25.28
C ALA A 187 -0.54 2.98 26.60
N THR A 188 -1.74 3.41 26.99
CA THR A 188 -2.42 2.95 28.20
C THR A 188 -2.84 1.50 28.14
N LEU A 189 -3.38 1.03 27.00
CA LEU A 189 -3.72 -0.39 26.80
C LEU A 189 -2.49 -1.31 26.94
N HIS A 190 -1.30 -0.84 26.53
CA HIS A 190 -0.05 -1.62 26.57
C HIS A 190 0.75 -1.44 27.87
N CYS A 191 0.42 -0.46 28.70
CA CYS A 191 1.10 -0.22 29.97
C CYS A 191 0.28 -0.64 31.20
N GLY A 192 -1.04 -0.64 31.11
CA GLY A 192 -1.93 -0.93 32.23
C GLY A 192 -2.63 -2.28 32.12
N SER A 193 -2.85 -2.92 33.26
CA SER A 193 -3.53 -4.20 33.37
C SER A 193 -4.89 -4.11 34.09
N ASP A 194 -5.17 -3.01 34.79
CA ASP A 194 -6.39 -2.83 35.58
C ASP A 194 -7.60 -2.32 34.76
N LEU A 195 -8.81 -2.57 35.29
CA LEU A 195 -10.06 -2.23 34.60
C LEU A 195 -10.25 -0.72 34.41
N GLN A 196 -9.90 0.11 35.39
CA GLN A 196 -10.07 1.57 35.31
C GLN A 196 -9.21 2.15 34.18
N THR A 197 -7.98 1.64 34.05
CA THR A 197 -7.06 2.01 32.97
C THR A 197 -7.61 1.61 31.59
N ARG A 198 -8.30 0.48 31.48
CA ARG A 198 -8.96 0.05 30.22
C ARG A 198 -10.19 0.89 29.87
N ASP A 199 -10.98 1.30 30.86
CA ASP A 199 -12.13 2.17 30.64
C ASP A 199 -11.67 3.56 30.17
N LYS A 200 -10.60 4.08 30.78
CA LYS A 200 -9.98 5.35 30.37
C LYS A 200 -9.45 5.30 28.93
N ALA A 201 -8.74 4.22 28.57
CA ALA A 201 -8.27 4.02 27.20
C ALA A 201 -9.44 3.96 26.20
N THR A 202 -10.55 3.32 26.58
CA THR A 202 -11.76 3.23 25.74
C THR A 202 -12.40 4.60 25.52
N SER A 203 -12.48 5.43 26.57
CA SER A 203 -12.98 6.81 26.46
C SER A 203 -12.14 7.66 25.50
N TRP A 204 -10.82 7.54 25.55
CA TRP A 204 -9.93 8.25 24.62
C TRP A 204 -10.09 7.77 23.18
N VAL A 205 -10.22 6.46 22.93
CA VAL A 205 -10.50 5.95 21.58
C VAL A 205 -11.83 6.48 21.05
N GLN A 206 -12.89 6.50 21.87
CA GLN A 206 -14.19 7.04 21.46
C GLN A 206 -14.08 8.52 21.09
N THR A 207 -13.31 9.30 21.85
CA THR A 207 -13.08 10.71 21.58
C THR A 207 -12.27 10.93 20.29
N ALA A 208 -11.19 10.16 20.09
CA ALA A 208 -10.40 10.18 18.85
C ALA A 208 -11.29 9.88 17.63
N GLU A 209 -12.11 8.83 17.76
CA GLU A 209 -13.01 8.38 16.72
C GLU A 209 -14.10 9.44 16.41
N GLN A 210 -14.71 10.05 17.43
CA GLN A 210 -15.68 11.14 17.26
C GLN A 210 -15.08 12.33 16.50
N LYS A 211 -13.85 12.75 16.86
CA LYS A 211 -13.13 13.83 16.19
C LYS A 211 -12.81 13.49 14.72
N ILE A 212 -12.52 12.22 14.41
CA ILE A 212 -12.36 11.76 13.02
C ILE A 212 -13.70 11.86 12.28
N TRP A 213 -14.81 11.40 12.89
CA TRP A 213 -16.14 11.42 12.27
C TRP A 213 -16.66 12.81 11.97
N GLN A 214 -16.39 13.79 12.83
CA GLN A 214 -16.75 15.20 12.61
C GLN A 214 -16.06 15.80 11.36
N HIS A 215 -14.97 15.20 10.92
CA HIS A 215 -14.12 15.67 9.82
C HIS A 215 -13.91 14.58 8.75
N LEU A 216 -14.96 13.80 8.47
CA LEU A 216 -14.89 12.64 7.57
C LEU A 216 -14.50 13.03 6.13
N GLU A 217 -14.89 14.21 5.66
CA GLU A 217 -14.63 14.68 4.29
C GLU A 217 -13.29 15.39 4.11
N SER A 218 -12.58 15.67 5.22
CA SER A 218 -11.32 16.40 5.22
C SER A 218 -10.16 15.52 5.72
N PRO A 219 -9.75 14.48 4.97
CA PRO A 219 -8.66 13.61 5.40
C PRO A 219 -7.32 14.36 5.46
N THR A 220 -6.58 14.16 6.56
CA THR A 220 -5.20 14.65 6.75
C THR A 220 -4.29 13.50 7.18
N ILE A 221 -2.97 13.69 7.09
CA ILE A 221 -1.99 12.69 7.56
C ILE A 221 -2.20 12.36 9.05
N PRO A 222 -2.28 13.32 9.99
CA PRO A 222 -2.50 13.02 11.40
C PRO A 222 -3.83 12.31 11.68
N ARG A 223 -4.91 12.70 10.98
CA ARG A 223 -6.22 12.07 11.14
C ARG A 223 -6.23 10.62 10.65
N LEU A 224 -5.54 10.33 9.55
CA LEU A 224 -5.39 8.94 9.08
C LEU A 224 -4.49 8.13 10.02
N GLN A 225 -3.42 8.72 10.56
CA GLN A 225 -2.59 8.10 11.60
C GLN A 225 -3.45 7.75 12.83
N ALA A 226 -4.26 8.69 13.32
CA ALA A 226 -5.20 8.47 14.42
C ALA A 226 -6.19 7.35 14.10
N LEU A 227 -6.77 7.36 12.90
CA LEU A 227 -7.72 6.34 12.47
C LEU A 227 -7.10 4.93 12.44
N LEU A 228 -5.86 4.79 11.95
CA LEU A 228 -5.13 3.51 11.99
C LEU A 228 -4.88 3.03 13.43
N LEU A 229 -4.50 3.94 14.34
CA LEU A 229 -4.35 3.61 15.75
C LEU A 229 -5.68 3.17 16.40
N VAL A 230 -6.77 3.86 16.09
CA VAL A 230 -8.13 3.45 16.52
C VAL A 230 -8.49 2.07 15.99
N ILE A 231 -8.27 1.79 14.70
CA ILE A 231 -8.54 0.46 14.11
C ILE A 231 -7.78 -0.63 14.88
N ASN A 232 -6.48 -0.43 15.11
CA ASN A 232 -5.66 -1.39 15.85
C ASN A 232 -6.14 -1.58 17.30
N TYR A 233 -6.58 -0.51 17.99
CA TYR A 233 -7.18 -0.63 19.32
C TYR A 233 -8.47 -1.46 19.32
N GLN A 234 -9.36 -1.21 18.35
CA GLN A 234 -10.62 -1.95 18.22
C GLN A 234 -10.33 -3.44 17.99
N MET A 235 -9.32 -3.79 17.19
CA MET A 235 -8.91 -5.19 16.99
C MET A 235 -8.38 -5.83 18.27
N GLN A 236 -7.50 -5.15 19.01
CA GLN A 236 -6.93 -5.68 20.26
C GLN A 236 -7.96 -5.85 21.37
N THR A 237 -9.05 -5.08 21.32
CA THR A 237 -10.18 -5.19 22.24
C THR A 237 -11.31 -6.08 21.72
N GLY A 238 -11.10 -6.78 20.60
CA GLY A 238 -12.03 -7.78 20.04
C GLY A 238 -13.19 -7.21 19.22
N LYS A 239 -13.24 -5.90 18.97
CA LYS A 239 -14.29 -5.21 18.21
C LYS A 239 -14.00 -5.23 16.69
N PHE A 240 -13.83 -6.42 16.13
CA PHE A 240 -13.42 -6.62 14.73
C PHE A 240 -14.40 -6.05 13.70
N GLN A 241 -15.71 -6.06 13.97
CA GLN A 241 -16.71 -5.48 13.05
C GLN A 241 -16.53 -3.96 12.92
N ARG A 242 -16.22 -3.27 14.02
CA ARG A 242 -15.93 -1.83 14.00
C ARG A 242 -14.63 -1.57 13.25
N ALA A 243 -13.59 -2.34 13.56
CA ALA A 243 -12.29 -2.26 12.89
C ALA A 243 -12.39 -2.48 11.37
N PHE A 244 -13.22 -3.44 10.94
CA PHE A 244 -13.49 -3.70 9.52
C PHE A 244 -14.05 -2.48 8.79
N MET A 245 -15.10 -1.86 9.36
CA MET A 245 -15.73 -0.66 8.78
C MET A 245 -14.78 0.55 8.75
N LEU A 246 -14.00 0.73 9.82
CA LEU A 246 -13.02 1.80 9.91
C LEU A 246 -11.85 1.60 8.92
N THR A 247 -11.42 0.36 8.67
CA THR A 247 -10.36 0.04 7.69
C THR A 247 -10.75 0.46 6.27
N ALA A 248 -11.99 0.23 5.86
CA ALA A 248 -12.49 0.72 4.57
C ALA A 248 -12.48 2.27 4.51
N THR A 249 -12.75 2.94 5.62
CA THR A 249 -12.68 4.41 5.73
C THR A 249 -11.23 4.90 5.63
N ALA A 250 -10.29 4.24 6.31
CA ALA A 250 -8.86 4.55 6.23
C ALA A 250 -8.31 4.37 4.81
N ALA A 251 -8.73 3.33 4.09
CA ALA A 251 -8.36 3.14 2.69
C ALA A 251 -8.89 4.27 1.79
N ARG A 252 -10.12 4.76 2.02
CA ARG A 252 -10.65 5.92 1.30
C ARG A 252 -9.90 7.21 1.60
N PHE A 253 -9.51 7.43 2.86
CA PHE A 253 -8.67 8.57 3.25
C PHE A 253 -7.32 8.52 2.53
N ALA A 254 -6.67 7.35 2.54
CA ALA A 254 -5.40 7.14 1.87
C ALA A 254 -5.49 7.37 0.36
N ALA A 255 -6.56 6.89 -0.28
CA ALA A 255 -6.82 7.11 -1.71
C ALA A 255 -7.10 8.58 -2.03
N ALA A 256 -7.89 9.28 -1.21
CA ALA A 256 -8.21 10.70 -1.37
C ALA A 256 -6.93 11.56 -1.31
N MET A 257 -6.01 11.26 -0.39
CA MET A 257 -4.72 11.92 -0.26
C MET A 257 -3.64 11.41 -1.23
N ARG A 258 -3.99 10.44 -2.10
CA ARG A 258 -3.10 9.74 -3.05
C ARG A 258 -1.83 9.22 -2.37
N LEU A 259 -1.97 8.57 -1.21
CA LEU A 259 -0.83 8.00 -0.50
C LEU A 259 -0.21 6.82 -1.24
N ASN A 260 -0.97 6.16 -2.12
CA ASN A 260 -0.54 5.05 -2.94
C ASN A 260 0.45 5.42 -4.07
N HIS A 261 0.91 6.67 -4.16
CA HIS A 261 1.89 7.15 -5.13
C HIS A 261 3.03 7.89 -4.44
N GLU A 262 4.25 7.70 -4.96
CA GLU A 262 5.43 8.45 -4.51
C GLU A 262 5.27 9.96 -4.75
N ARG A 263 5.84 10.74 -3.84
CA ARG A 263 5.81 12.22 -3.85
C ARG A 263 7.24 12.76 -3.71
N PRO A 264 8.06 12.70 -4.78
CA PRO A 264 9.46 13.12 -4.74
C PRO A 264 9.64 14.63 -4.51
N ASP A 265 8.54 15.40 -4.52
CA ASP A 265 8.50 16.81 -4.16
C ASP A 265 8.55 17.07 -2.65
N LEU A 266 8.31 16.04 -1.81
CA LEU A 266 8.37 16.14 -0.36
C LEU A 266 9.78 15.79 0.16
N ASP A 267 10.07 16.14 1.40
CA ASP A 267 11.30 15.69 2.06
C ASP A 267 11.25 14.18 2.37
N PHE A 268 12.40 13.63 2.77
CA PHE A 268 12.53 12.19 3.05
C PHE A 268 11.54 11.73 4.12
N VAL A 269 11.46 12.45 5.25
CA VAL A 269 10.61 12.07 6.39
C VAL A 269 9.14 12.05 5.97
N ALA A 270 8.63 13.06 5.25
CA ALA A 270 7.24 13.05 4.82
C ALA A 270 6.95 11.97 3.77
N GLN A 271 7.89 11.68 2.87
CA GLN A 271 7.75 10.55 1.93
C GLN A 271 7.66 9.22 2.69
N GLU A 272 8.56 9.00 3.64
CA GLU A 272 8.63 7.74 4.39
C GLU A 272 7.42 7.57 5.34
N VAL A 273 6.95 8.63 6.00
CA VAL A 273 5.69 8.60 6.77
C VAL A 273 4.52 8.17 5.88
N ARG A 274 4.38 8.75 4.68
CA ARG A 274 3.30 8.39 3.75
C ARG A 274 3.38 6.93 3.32
N ARG A 275 4.60 6.46 3.05
CA ARG A 275 4.88 5.07 2.66
C ARG A 275 4.53 4.11 3.79
N ARG A 276 4.99 4.36 5.01
CA ARG A 276 4.71 3.54 6.19
C ARG A 276 3.22 3.52 6.55
N ILE A 277 2.49 4.63 6.42
CA ILE A 277 1.03 4.66 6.57
C ILE A 277 0.34 3.68 5.61
N MET A 278 0.74 3.68 4.34
CA MET A 278 0.16 2.78 3.34
C MET A 278 0.48 1.31 3.62
N TRP A 279 1.71 1.00 4.01
CA TRP A 279 2.11 -0.37 4.32
C TRP A 279 1.51 -0.87 5.64
N SER A 280 1.42 -0.04 6.68
CA SER A 280 0.70 -0.37 7.91
C SER A 280 -0.78 -0.57 7.67
N LEU A 281 -1.43 0.24 6.83
CA LEU A 281 -2.81 -0.01 6.39
C LEU A 281 -2.93 -1.38 5.70
N LYS A 282 -1.97 -1.75 4.83
CA LYS A 282 -1.98 -3.04 4.15
C LYS A 282 -1.77 -4.21 5.11
N ILE A 283 -0.89 -4.06 6.09
CA ILE A 283 -0.69 -5.03 7.18
C ILE A 283 -1.98 -5.20 7.99
N THR A 284 -2.66 -4.11 8.35
CA THR A 284 -3.93 -4.17 9.10
C THR A 284 -5.06 -4.80 8.28
N GLU A 285 -5.13 -4.54 6.96
CA GLU A 285 -6.17 -5.10 6.09
C GLU A 285 -6.15 -6.63 6.02
N ARG A 286 -4.97 -7.27 6.18
CA ARG A 286 -4.82 -8.73 6.05
C ARG A 286 -5.76 -9.53 6.94
N TYR A 287 -6.09 -8.97 8.11
CA TYR A 287 -6.95 -9.61 9.11
C TYR A 287 -8.39 -9.74 8.63
N PHE A 288 -8.77 -9.02 7.57
CA PHE A 288 -10.11 -9.00 7.00
C PHE A 288 -10.18 -9.61 5.61
N SER A 289 -9.20 -9.31 4.75
CA SER A 289 -9.25 -9.81 3.37
C SER A 289 -9.05 -11.32 3.30
N VAL A 290 -8.10 -11.85 4.08
CA VAL A 290 -7.80 -13.30 4.18
C VAL A 290 -7.66 -13.95 2.79
N GLY A 291 -7.34 -13.21 1.71
CA GLY A 291 -7.25 -13.67 0.31
C GLY A 291 -8.55 -13.57 -0.53
N LEU A 292 -9.59 -12.90 -0.05
CA LEU A 292 -10.85 -12.65 -0.76
C LEU A 292 -10.83 -11.25 -1.37
N PRO A 293 -10.89 -11.10 -2.71
CA PRO A 293 -10.80 -9.80 -3.37
C PRO A 293 -11.88 -8.79 -2.97
N GLU A 294 -13.09 -9.25 -2.66
CA GLU A 294 -14.22 -8.42 -2.23
C GLU A 294 -14.01 -7.71 -0.89
N PHE A 295 -13.07 -8.20 -0.08
CA PHE A 295 -12.69 -7.63 1.21
C PHE A 295 -11.36 -6.87 1.15
N GLU A 296 -10.74 -6.72 -0.03
CA GLU A 296 -9.58 -5.84 -0.21
C GLU A 296 -10.03 -4.39 -0.33
N ALA A 297 -9.64 -3.55 0.65
CA ALA A 297 -9.90 -2.12 0.61
C ALA A 297 -8.84 -1.35 -0.21
N CYS A 298 -7.61 -1.86 -0.25
CA CYS A 298 -6.47 -1.34 -1.00
C CYS A 298 -5.76 -2.47 -1.78
N PRO A 299 -6.18 -2.73 -3.03
CA PRO A 299 -5.55 -3.74 -3.87
C PRO A 299 -4.07 -3.39 -4.11
N ILE A 300 -3.19 -4.37 -3.95
CA ILE A 300 -1.73 -4.18 -4.04
C ILE A 300 -1.32 -3.60 -5.41
N GLU A 301 -2.07 -3.93 -6.47
CA GLU A 301 -1.80 -3.51 -7.85
C GLU A 301 -2.02 -2.00 -8.03
N THR A 302 -2.63 -1.35 -7.03
CA THR A 302 -2.85 0.10 -6.99
C THR A 302 -1.85 0.84 -6.11
N ILE A 303 -0.91 0.13 -5.46
CA ILE A 303 0.15 0.70 -4.65
C ILE A 303 1.41 0.84 -5.50
N TYR A 304 1.80 2.08 -5.79
CA TYR A 304 2.97 2.42 -6.61
C TYR A 304 4.08 3.02 -5.74
N LEU A 305 4.30 2.40 -4.58
CA LEU A 305 5.29 2.82 -3.60
C LEU A 305 6.47 1.86 -3.59
N GLN A 306 7.64 2.36 -3.21
CA GLN A 306 8.72 1.51 -2.79
C GLN A 306 8.40 0.87 -1.42
N TYR A 307 9.15 -0.17 -1.07
CA TYR A 307 9.12 -0.71 0.28
C TYR A 307 9.71 0.31 1.28
N PRO A 308 9.31 0.25 2.57
CA PRO A 308 9.84 1.12 3.62
C PRO A 308 11.36 1.11 3.70
N SER A 309 11.93 2.23 4.17
CA SER A 309 13.33 2.33 4.57
C SER A 309 13.58 1.52 5.84
N SER A 310 14.85 1.37 6.22
CA SER A 310 15.18 0.80 7.54
C SER A 310 14.71 1.73 8.67
N GLU A 311 14.56 1.14 9.85
CA GLU A 311 14.15 1.80 11.08
C GLU A 311 15.19 2.82 11.55
N ASN A 312 16.48 2.51 11.35
CA ASN A 312 17.60 3.39 11.66
C ASN A 312 17.60 4.62 10.74
N GLU A 313 17.44 4.42 9.42
CA GLU A 313 17.32 5.53 8.46
C GLU A 313 16.10 6.41 8.73
N PHE A 314 14.98 5.80 9.14
CA PHE A 314 13.77 6.56 9.43
C PHE A 314 13.84 7.30 10.75
N SER A 315 14.49 6.75 11.78
CA SER A 315 14.56 7.36 13.12
C SER A 315 15.76 8.29 13.30
N ASN A 316 16.65 8.35 12.31
CA ASN A 316 17.95 9.04 12.37
C ASN A 316 18.81 8.58 13.56
N ASP A 317 18.64 7.31 13.96
CA ASP A 317 19.36 6.70 15.07
C ASP A 317 20.66 6.10 14.51
N ASN A 318 21.79 6.63 14.96
CA ASN A 318 23.12 6.12 14.62
C ASN A 318 23.48 4.83 15.39
N GLY A 319 22.55 4.30 16.19
CA GLY A 319 22.71 3.07 16.97
C GLY A 319 22.50 1.78 16.16
N ASP A 320 23.39 0.82 16.44
CA ASP A 320 23.49 -0.59 16.01
C ASP A 320 22.90 -0.99 14.63
N PRO A 321 23.76 -1.34 13.64
CA PRO A 321 23.33 -1.92 12.36
C PRO A 321 22.58 -3.26 12.48
N GLY A 322 22.59 -3.91 13.66
CA GLY A 322 22.01 -5.23 13.91
C GLY A 322 20.48 -5.33 13.93
N ASN A 323 19.73 -4.22 13.92
CA ASN A 323 18.26 -4.28 13.95
C ASN A 323 17.60 -4.55 12.59
N GLY A 324 18.38 -4.57 11.51
CA GLY A 324 17.94 -5.05 10.20
C GLY A 324 16.76 -4.27 9.62
N SER A 325 16.45 -4.52 8.36
CA SER A 325 15.28 -3.93 7.70
C SER A 325 14.00 -4.71 8.08
N CYS A 326 13.80 -5.03 9.36
CA CYS A 326 12.79 -5.99 9.82
C CYS A 326 11.39 -5.61 9.35
N TYR A 327 11.00 -4.34 9.46
CA TYR A 327 9.71 -3.86 8.97
C TYR A 327 9.57 -3.99 7.44
N ARG A 328 10.64 -3.71 6.69
CA ARG A 328 10.65 -3.91 5.23
C ARG A 328 10.48 -5.39 4.87
N LEU A 329 11.19 -6.28 5.54
CA LEU A 329 11.08 -7.73 5.35
C LEU A 329 9.69 -8.22 5.71
N TYR A 330 9.13 -7.73 6.82
CA TYR A 330 7.75 -8.00 7.22
C TYR A 330 6.75 -7.64 6.13
N VAL A 331 6.84 -6.43 5.56
CA VAL A 331 5.98 -6.00 4.46
C VAL A 331 6.10 -6.93 3.25
N ARG A 332 7.31 -7.40 2.91
CA ARG A 332 7.50 -8.38 1.82
C ARG A 332 6.80 -9.71 2.14
N LEU A 333 6.96 -10.22 3.37
CA LEU A 333 6.30 -11.45 3.83
C LEU A 333 4.78 -11.34 3.75
N GLU A 334 4.20 -10.19 4.12
CA GLU A 334 2.76 -9.98 4.00
C GLU A 334 2.24 -10.03 2.56
N ILE A 335 3.05 -9.55 1.61
CA ILE A 335 2.70 -9.62 0.18
C ILE A 335 2.73 -11.07 -0.30
N ILE A 336 3.78 -11.83 0.05
CA ILE A 336 3.90 -13.24 -0.31
C ILE A 336 2.75 -14.03 0.31
N ARG A 337 2.47 -13.83 1.60
CA ARG A 337 1.37 -14.50 2.31
C ARG A 337 0.03 -14.25 1.61
N ARG A 338 -0.27 -13.00 1.23
CA ARG A 338 -1.48 -12.69 0.46
C ARG A 338 -1.52 -13.48 -0.85
N ASP A 339 -0.42 -13.52 -1.60
CA ASP A 339 -0.37 -14.19 -2.90
C ASP A 339 -0.51 -15.70 -2.78
N ILE A 340 0.09 -16.31 -1.75
CA ILE A 340 -0.13 -17.71 -1.39
C ILE A 340 -1.62 -17.93 -1.10
N MET A 341 -2.24 -17.12 -0.24
CA MET A 341 -3.67 -17.29 0.10
C MET A 341 -4.59 -17.16 -1.12
N LYS A 342 -4.30 -16.22 -2.03
CA LYS A 342 -5.03 -16.07 -3.30
C LYS A 342 -4.82 -17.28 -4.21
N LEU A 343 -3.59 -17.77 -4.34
CA LEU A 343 -3.27 -18.95 -5.13
C LEU A 343 -3.97 -20.20 -4.56
N THR A 344 -3.86 -20.45 -3.26
CA THR A 344 -4.51 -21.59 -2.59
C THR A 344 -6.00 -21.61 -2.90
N ARG A 345 -6.69 -20.48 -2.75
CA ARG A 345 -8.11 -20.39 -3.10
C ARG A 345 -8.37 -20.60 -4.58
N GLY A 346 -7.59 -19.96 -5.45
CA GLY A 346 -7.74 -20.12 -6.89
C GLY A 346 -7.64 -21.59 -7.32
N VAL A 347 -6.67 -22.31 -6.76
CA VAL A 347 -6.46 -23.74 -7.02
C VAL A 347 -7.60 -24.59 -6.45
N THR A 348 -8.09 -24.31 -5.23
CA THR A 348 -9.22 -25.08 -4.65
C THR A 348 -10.52 -24.98 -5.45
N LEU A 349 -10.68 -23.95 -6.28
CA LEU A 349 -11.84 -23.75 -7.14
C LEU A 349 -11.64 -24.30 -8.57
N CYS A 350 -10.47 -24.83 -8.89
CA CYS A 350 -10.18 -25.36 -10.22
C CYS A 350 -10.60 -26.83 -10.33
N ASP A 351 -11.48 -27.14 -11.29
CA ASP A 351 -11.83 -28.52 -11.65
C ASP A 351 -10.79 -29.18 -12.58
N GLN A 352 -9.81 -28.40 -13.06
CA GLN A 352 -8.75 -28.83 -13.97
C GLN A 352 -7.36 -28.47 -13.41
N PRO A 353 -6.30 -29.20 -13.81
CA PRO A 353 -4.94 -28.92 -13.35
C PRO A 353 -4.53 -27.46 -13.62
N PHE A 354 -4.16 -26.74 -12.56
CA PHE A 354 -3.62 -25.40 -12.67
C PHE A 354 -2.17 -25.47 -13.15
N LEU A 355 -1.99 -25.49 -14.48
CA LEU A 355 -0.68 -25.63 -15.15
C LEU A 355 0.45 -24.72 -14.61
N PRO A 356 0.21 -23.47 -14.12
CA PRO A 356 1.26 -22.61 -13.56
C PRO A 356 1.77 -23.02 -12.17
N LEU A 357 1.11 -23.96 -11.49
CA LEU A 357 1.24 -24.13 -10.04
C LEU A 357 2.68 -24.36 -9.59
N ALA A 358 3.40 -25.28 -10.24
CA ALA A 358 4.78 -25.62 -9.88
C ALA A 358 5.73 -24.43 -10.02
N LYS A 359 5.58 -23.63 -11.10
CA LYS A 359 6.39 -22.43 -11.30
C LYS A 359 6.15 -21.38 -10.21
N LEU A 360 4.88 -21.15 -9.85
CA LEU A 360 4.52 -20.18 -8.82
C LEU A 360 4.97 -20.61 -7.42
N ILE A 361 4.92 -21.90 -7.11
CA ILE A 361 5.46 -22.43 -5.85
C ILE A 361 6.97 -22.18 -5.81
N GLY A 362 7.71 -22.53 -6.87
CA GLY A 362 9.15 -22.28 -6.95
C GLY A 362 9.51 -20.79 -6.86
N ASP A 363 8.67 -19.91 -7.42
CA ASP A 363 8.81 -18.46 -7.27
C ASP A 363 8.68 -18.02 -5.79
N PHE A 364 7.69 -18.54 -5.07
CA PHE A 364 7.53 -18.24 -3.64
C PHE A 364 8.67 -18.81 -2.79
N GLU A 365 9.14 -20.02 -3.08
CA GLU A 365 10.29 -20.62 -2.39
C GLU A 365 11.56 -19.77 -2.60
N SER A 366 11.79 -19.28 -3.83
CA SER A 366 12.90 -18.38 -4.13
C SER A 366 12.78 -17.04 -3.38
N ASP A 367 11.60 -16.43 -3.40
CA ASP A 367 11.36 -15.14 -2.73
C ASP A 367 11.50 -15.27 -1.19
N LEU A 368 11.02 -16.37 -0.61
CA LEU A 368 11.19 -16.69 0.82
C LEU A 368 12.66 -16.98 1.16
N GLY A 369 13.39 -17.70 0.31
CA GLY A 369 14.82 -17.93 0.49
C GLY A 369 15.63 -16.62 0.49
N GLU A 370 15.31 -15.68 -0.41
CA GLU A 370 15.93 -14.35 -0.41
C GLU A 370 15.62 -13.59 0.89
N ILE A 371 14.35 -13.58 1.33
CA ILE A 371 13.97 -12.92 2.60
C ILE A 371 14.70 -13.56 3.77
N GLY A 372 14.73 -14.89 3.86
CA GLY A 372 15.40 -15.63 4.92
C GLY A 372 16.89 -15.31 5.02
N SER A 373 17.57 -15.11 3.88
CA SER A 373 18.98 -14.70 3.85
C SER A 373 19.24 -13.29 4.38
N LEU A 374 18.21 -12.43 4.41
CA LEU A 374 18.28 -11.04 4.87
C LEU A 374 17.79 -10.86 6.32
N MET A 375 17.21 -11.91 6.93
CA MET A 375 16.74 -11.85 8.31
C MET A 375 17.92 -11.80 9.28
N PRO A 376 17.94 -10.86 10.25
CA PRO A 376 19.11 -10.62 11.10
C PRO A 376 19.48 -11.81 11.98
N ASP A 377 18.49 -12.60 12.39
CA ASP A 377 18.67 -13.77 13.27
C ASP A 377 18.60 -15.10 12.50
N GLY A 378 18.68 -15.06 11.16
CA GLY A 378 18.39 -16.21 10.30
C GLY A 378 16.90 -16.54 10.23
N THR A 379 16.55 -17.73 9.76
CA THR A 379 15.14 -18.18 9.67
C THR A 379 14.63 -18.84 10.95
N ASP A 380 15.55 -19.43 11.73
CA ASP A 380 15.25 -20.12 12.98
C ASP A 380 15.35 -19.15 14.16
N PHE A 381 14.25 -18.97 14.90
CA PHE A 381 14.20 -18.11 16.07
C PHE A 381 13.92 -18.94 17.31
N SER A 382 14.99 -19.31 18.02
CA SER A 382 14.90 -20.18 19.18
C SER A 382 14.48 -19.42 20.44
N PHE A 383 14.04 -20.15 21.47
CA PHE A 383 13.76 -19.55 22.78
C PHE A 383 14.99 -18.83 23.38
N GLY A 384 16.20 -19.34 23.13
CA GLY A 384 17.43 -18.67 23.55
C GLY A 384 17.64 -17.31 22.87
N ASN A 385 17.17 -17.12 21.64
CA ASN A 385 17.17 -15.80 20.99
C ASN A 385 16.19 -14.85 21.65
N ILE A 386 15.02 -15.35 22.08
CA ILE A 386 14.01 -14.56 22.80
C ILE A 386 14.58 -14.09 24.14
N GLU A 387 15.23 -14.96 24.91
CA GLU A 387 15.87 -14.61 26.18
C GLU A 387 17.04 -13.62 25.99
N ALA A 388 17.86 -13.81 24.96
CA ALA A 388 19.00 -12.92 24.69
C ALA A 388 18.57 -11.49 24.31
N LEU A 389 17.38 -11.35 23.75
CA LEU A 389 16.78 -10.07 23.35
C LEU A 389 15.71 -9.61 24.35
N ASP A 390 15.63 -10.23 25.53
CA ASP A 390 14.69 -9.81 26.58
C ASP A 390 15.06 -8.40 27.06
N GLY A 391 14.17 -7.44 26.80
CA GLY A 391 14.42 -6.01 27.01
C GLY A 391 14.80 -5.22 25.77
N ASP A 392 15.09 -5.85 24.62
CA ASP A 392 15.15 -5.13 23.34
C ASP A 392 13.74 -4.71 22.92
N ARG A 393 13.53 -3.40 22.75
CA ARG A 393 12.25 -2.84 22.27
C ARG A 393 11.81 -3.46 20.93
N TRP A 394 12.75 -3.90 20.09
CA TRP A 394 12.48 -4.47 18.77
C TRP A 394 12.20 -5.97 18.77
N LEU A 395 12.29 -6.66 19.92
CA LEU A 395 11.97 -8.09 20.05
C LEU A 395 10.58 -8.39 19.47
N ARG A 396 9.59 -7.52 19.70
CA ARG A 396 8.23 -7.67 19.16
C ARG A 396 8.23 -7.70 17.63
N MET A 397 8.93 -6.77 16.97
CA MET A 397 9.02 -6.72 15.51
C MET A 397 9.67 -8.00 14.96
N ARG A 398 10.78 -8.43 15.57
CA ARG A 398 11.51 -9.66 15.20
C ARG A 398 10.60 -10.89 15.32
N LEU A 399 9.93 -11.05 16.47
CA LEU A 399 8.96 -12.12 16.70
C LEU A 399 7.87 -12.15 15.62
N PHE A 400 7.25 -11.01 15.33
CA PHE A 400 6.22 -10.95 14.28
C PHE A 400 6.78 -11.35 12.91
N MET A 401 7.98 -10.89 12.55
CA MET A 401 8.65 -11.28 11.30
C MET A 401 8.87 -12.78 11.21
N HIS A 402 9.40 -13.43 12.25
CA HIS A 402 9.56 -14.88 12.26
C HIS A 402 8.21 -15.61 12.23
N ILE A 403 7.21 -15.16 12.98
CA ILE A 403 5.84 -15.73 12.96
C ILE A 403 5.19 -15.58 11.58
N SER A 404 5.54 -14.55 10.81
CA SER A 404 5.02 -14.38 9.45
C SER A 404 5.80 -15.17 8.40
N PHE A 405 7.07 -15.47 8.67
CA PHE A 405 7.93 -16.25 7.78
C PHE A 405 7.50 -17.73 7.78
N HIS A 406 7.22 -18.27 8.97
CA HIS A 406 6.67 -19.61 9.18
C HIS A 406 5.14 -19.63 8.99
#